data_AF-A0A1Q6M1Q9-F1
#
_entry.id   AF-A0A1Q6M1Q9-F1
#
_cell.length_a   1.000
_cell.length_b   1.000
_cell.length_c   1.000
_cell.angle_alpha   90.00
_cell.angle_beta   90.00
_cell.angle_gamma   90.00
#
_symmetry.space_group_name_H-M   'P 1'
#
loop_
_entity.id
_entity.type
_entity.pdbx_description
1 polymer ?
#
loop_
_entity_poly.entity_id
_entity_poly.type
_entity_poly.pdbx_seq_one_letter_code
_entity_poly.pdbx_strand_id
1 'polypeptide(L)'
;MVCQNCGKNEANVKYTQIVNGVKKEMVLCEECAEKMGISNFKVNMPIHFSNFFDDLFDDEQLLPSFMKENSNTCTNCGEEYDNFIKTGLLGCADCYDMFEDKIDQVLKNMQGSIEHVGRKPLNIEEKMKNTGENKANVNSQNSKAEKDKKVSQDDELESLKRKLNVAIQEERYEDAAKIRDKIKDIEKKNAK
;
A
#
# COMPACT_ATOMS: atom_id res chain seq x y z
N MET A 1 35.77 -26.82 -5.26
CA MET A 1 36.46 -25.66 -4.63
C MET A 1 36.10 -25.66 -3.16
N VAL A 2 37.02 -25.36 -2.24
CA VAL A 2 36.75 -25.36 -0.79
C VAL A 2 36.19 -24.01 -0.32
N CYS A 3 35.36 -24.04 0.72
CA CYS A 3 34.76 -22.86 1.33
C CYS A 3 35.82 -21.88 1.82
N GLN A 4 35.70 -20.60 1.45
CA GLN A 4 36.62 -19.54 1.85
C GLN A 4 36.51 -19.15 3.33
N ASN A 5 35.43 -19.53 4.01
CA ASN A 5 35.23 -19.24 5.43
C ASN A 5 35.77 -20.35 6.35
N CYS A 6 35.40 -21.61 6.11
CA CYS A 6 35.81 -22.72 6.97
C CYS A 6 36.99 -23.55 6.43
N GLY A 7 37.28 -23.51 5.13
CA GLY A 7 38.36 -24.27 4.49
C GLY A 7 38.19 -25.80 4.49
N LYS A 8 37.07 -26.32 5.00
CA LYS A 8 36.85 -27.78 5.21
C LYS A 8 35.86 -28.39 4.22
N ASN A 9 34.79 -27.66 3.91
CA ASN A 9 33.67 -28.17 3.11
C ASN A 9 33.77 -27.63 1.67
N GLU A 10 33.12 -28.32 0.73
CA GLU A 10 32.98 -27.84 -0.64
C GLU A 10 32.11 -26.58 -0.68
N ALA A 11 32.54 -25.60 -1.47
CA ALA A 11 31.86 -24.34 -1.65
C ALA A 11 30.77 -24.50 -2.72
N ASN A 12 29.51 -24.42 -2.30
CA ASN A 12 28.32 -24.54 -3.14
C ASN A 12 27.53 -23.22 -3.28
N VAL A 13 27.88 -22.19 -2.50
CA VAL A 13 27.19 -20.89 -2.49
C VAL A 13 28.16 -19.78 -2.92
N LYS A 14 27.76 -18.94 -3.89
CA LYS A 14 28.49 -17.71 -4.26
C LYS A 14 27.74 -16.49 -3.69
N TYR A 15 28.42 -15.73 -2.83
CA TYR A 15 27.91 -14.49 -2.26
C TYR A 15 28.62 -13.28 -2.86
N THR A 16 27.85 -12.29 -3.30
CA THR A 16 28.35 -11.03 -3.84
C THR A 16 27.67 -9.87 -3.12
N GLN A 17 28.45 -9.06 -2.41
CA GLN A 17 27.96 -7.86 -1.73
C GLN A 17 28.54 -6.61 -2.39
N ILE A 18 27.71 -5.58 -2.57
CA ILE A 18 28.12 -4.28 -3.09
C ILE A 18 28.04 -3.28 -1.95
N VAL A 19 29.18 -2.83 -1.43
CA VAL A 19 29.26 -1.79 -0.39
C VAL A 19 30.00 -0.60 -0.97
N ASN A 20 29.36 0.58 -0.97
CA ASN A 20 29.91 1.83 -1.54
C ASN A 20 30.43 1.67 -2.98
N GLY A 21 29.77 0.87 -3.80
CA GLY A 21 30.14 0.61 -5.20
C GLY A 21 31.29 -0.39 -5.40
N VAL A 22 31.89 -0.91 -4.33
CA VAL A 22 32.92 -1.94 -4.41
C VAL A 22 32.28 -3.32 -4.26
N LYS A 23 32.47 -4.16 -5.28
CA LYS A 23 31.98 -5.55 -5.31
C LYS A 23 32.92 -6.45 -4.50
N LYS A 24 32.39 -7.13 -3.49
CA LYS A 24 33.10 -8.14 -2.71
C LYS A 24 32.44 -9.50 -2.95
N GLU A 25 33.19 -10.42 -3.56
CA GLU A 25 32.71 -11.77 -3.87
C GLU A 25 33.40 -12.81 -2.98
N MET A 26 32.63 -13.77 -2.46
CA MET A 26 33.14 -14.89 -1.67
C MET A 26 32.38 -16.18 -1.98
N VAL A 27 33.08 -17.30 -1.92
CA VAL A 27 32.51 -18.64 -2.19
C VAL A 27 32.50 -19.44 -0.89
N LEU A 28 31.31 -19.82 -0.45
CA LEU A 28 31.04 -20.39 0.86
C LEU A 28 30.43 -21.79 0.72
N CYS A 29 30.57 -22.61 1.75
CA CYS A 29 29.70 -23.78 1.94
C CYS A 29 28.38 -23.35 2.58
N GLU A 30 27.36 -24.20 2.45
CA GLU A 30 26.00 -24.02 2.99
C GLU A 30 26.02 -23.64 4.48
N GLU A 31 26.72 -24.39 5.32
CA GLU A 31 26.82 -24.09 6.76
C GLU A 31 27.43 -22.71 7.07
N CYS A 32 28.38 -22.25 6.25
CA CYS A 32 29.02 -20.94 6.46
C CYS A 32 28.14 -19.80 5.96
N ALA A 33 27.40 -20.02 4.87
CA ALA A 33 26.41 -19.08 4.39
C ALA A 33 25.29 -18.90 5.43
N GLU A 34 24.86 -20.00 6.07
CA GLU A 34 23.86 -19.97 7.14
C GLU A 34 24.32 -19.22 8.38
N LYS A 35 25.52 -19.53 8.89
CA LYS A 35 26.08 -18.86 10.07
C LYS A 35 26.33 -17.37 9.87
N MET A 36 26.57 -16.93 8.64
CA MET A 36 26.74 -15.51 8.32
C MET A 36 25.40 -14.77 8.12
N GLY A 37 24.25 -15.44 8.25
CA GLY A 37 22.94 -14.87 7.93
C GLY A 37 22.78 -14.58 6.44
N ILE A 38 23.69 -15.09 5.60
CA ILE A 38 23.64 -14.94 4.14
C ILE A 38 22.57 -15.89 3.56
N SER A 39 22.18 -16.92 4.31
CA SER A 39 21.03 -17.78 4.03
C SER A 39 19.68 -17.18 4.45
N ASN A 40 19.60 -15.89 4.79
CA ASN A 40 18.35 -15.29 5.23
C ASN A 40 17.24 -15.27 4.15
N PHE A 41 17.48 -15.78 2.94
CA PHE A 41 16.44 -15.98 1.92
C PHE A 41 16.36 -17.39 1.34
N LYS A 42 16.41 -18.41 2.21
CA LYS A 42 15.74 -19.68 1.93
C LYS A 42 14.77 -20.02 3.05
N VAL A 43 13.83 -19.13 3.32
CA VAL A 43 12.55 -19.61 3.83
C VAL A 43 11.99 -20.47 2.69
N ASN A 44 11.76 -21.75 2.94
CA ASN A 44 11.13 -22.69 2.01
C ASN A 44 9.65 -22.32 1.82
N MET A 45 9.41 -21.10 1.36
CA MET A 45 8.09 -20.62 0.99
C MET A 45 7.89 -20.96 -0.47
N PRO A 46 6.68 -21.37 -0.87
CA PRO A 46 6.37 -21.57 -2.28
C PRO A 46 6.77 -20.31 -3.05
N ILE A 47 7.40 -20.49 -4.21
CA ILE A 47 8.02 -19.46 -5.07
C ILE A 47 7.06 -18.29 -5.37
N HIS A 48 5.75 -18.48 -5.21
CA HIS A 48 4.74 -17.45 -5.32
C HIS A 48 4.76 -16.37 -4.23
N PHE A 49 5.35 -16.63 -3.05
CA PHE A 49 5.36 -15.71 -1.91
C PHE A 49 6.74 -15.18 -1.52
N SER A 50 7.82 -15.64 -2.15
CA SER A 50 9.18 -15.18 -1.81
C SER A 50 9.35 -13.67 -1.97
N ASN A 51 8.74 -13.07 -3.00
CA ASN A 51 8.83 -11.63 -3.26
C ASN A 51 7.94 -10.78 -2.34
N PHE A 52 6.92 -11.38 -1.73
CA PHE A 52 5.99 -10.70 -0.82
C PHE A 52 6.65 -10.49 0.54
N PHE A 53 7.35 -11.51 1.01
CA PHE A 53 7.96 -11.51 2.31
C PHE A 53 9.39 -10.94 2.29
N ASP A 54 10.05 -10.88 1.13
CA ASP A 54 11.37 -10.23 0.96
C ASP A 54 11.36 -8.78 1.48
N ASP A 55 10.43 -7.97 0.98
CA ASP A 55 10.27 -6.55 1.33
C ASP A 55 9.75 -6.36 2.76
N LEU A 56 9.04 -7.36 3.31
CA LEU A 56 8.51 -7.33 4.67
C LEU A 56 9.55 -7.71 5.73
N PHE A 57 10.47 -8.62 5.38
CA PHE A 57 11.54 -9.10 6.27
C PHE A 57 12.78 -8.21 6.26
N ASP A 58 12.96 -7.37 5.23
CA ASP A 58 14.00 -6.33 5.20
C ASP A 58 13.72 -5.16 6.17
N ASP A 59 12.48 -5.02 6.65
CA ASP A 59 12.11 -4.03 7.65
C ASP A 59 12.18 -4.62 9.08
N GLU A 60 13.32 -4.40 9.74
CA GLU A 60 13.58 -4.81 11.13
C GLU A 60 12.51 -4.34 12.14
N GLN A 61 11.72 -3.31 11.80
CA GLN A 61 10.65 -2.77 12.67
C GLN A 61 9.30 -3.46 12.50
N LEU A 62 9.07 -4.19 11.41
CA LEU A 62 7.82 -4.89 11.13
C LEU A 62 7.80 -6.32 11.70
N LEU A 63 8.97 -6.97 11.75
CA LEU A 63 9.17 -8.30 12.34
C LEU A 63 8.56 -8.47 13.75
N PRO A 64 8.74 -7.53 14.70
CA PRO A 64 8.19 -7.66 16.05
C PRO A 64 6.67 -7.51 16.13
N SER A 65 6.04 -6.81 15.17
CA SER A 65 4.59 -6.61 15.15
C SER A 65 3.85 -7.83 14.58
N PHE A 66 4.46 -8.54 13.61
CA PHE A 66 3.91 -9.78 13.06
C PHE A 66 4.14 -11.00 13.95
N MET A 67 5.27 -11.05 14.64
CA MET A 67 5.63 -12.13 15.57
C MET A 67 5.02 -11.94 16.97
N LYS A 68 4.20 -10.90 17.18
CA LYS A 68 3.58 -10.65 18.48
C LYS A 68 2.56 -11.75 18.77
N GLU A 69 2.94 -12.62 19.70
CA GLU A 69 2.23 -13.82 20.16
C GLU A 69 0.73 -13.57 20.31
N ASN A 70 -0.05 -14.15 19.40
CA ASN A 70 -1.45 -14.54 19.60
C ASN A 70 -1.69 -15.65 18.57
N SER A 71 -1.30 -16.87 18.93
CA SER A 71 -1.53 -18.08 18.14
C SER A 71 -3.03 -18.39 18.13
N ASN A 72 -3.72 -17.77 17.20
CA ASN A 72 -5.10 -18.14 16.92
C ASN A 72 -5.03 -19.29 15.92
N THR A 73 -5.49 -20.47 16.35
CA THR A 73 -5.78 -21.58 15.47
C THR A 73 -7.15 -21.36 14.85
N CYS A 74 -7.30 -21.73 13.58
CA CYS A 74 -8.61 -21.73 12.95
C CYS A 74 -9.49 -22.81 13.60
N THR A 75 -10.69 -22.45 14.03
CA THR A 75 -11.62 -23.40 14.67
C THR A 75 -12.18 -24.43 13.70
N ASN A 76 -12.18 -24.15 12.39
CA ASN A 76 -12.72 -25.04 11.37
C ASN A 76 -11.67 -26.03 10.83
N CYS A 77 -10.54 -25.53 10.29
CA CYS A 77 -9.51 -26.40 9.70
C CYS A 77 -8.31 -26.67 10.61
N GLY A 78 -8.20 -25.97 11.75
CA GLY A 78 -7.08 -26.12 12.68
C GLY A 78 -5.79 -25.40 12.26
N GLU A 79 -5.77 -24.67 11.14
CA GLU A 79 -4.56 -23.98 10.70
C GLU A 79 -4.10 -22.90 11.67
N GLU A 80 -2.80 -22.83 11.89
CA GLU A 80 -2.16 -21.82 12.71
C GLU A 80 -1.77 -20.62 11.86
N TYR A 81 -1.93 -19.42 12.42
CA TYR A 81 -1.47 -18.19 11.75
C TYR A 81 0.03 -18.25 11.36
N ASP A 82 0.85 -18.91 12.18
CA ASP A 82 2.29 -19.06 11.90
C ASP A 82 2.56 -19.92 10.67
N ASN A 83 1.69 -20.90 10.38
CA ASN A 83 1.78 -21.67 9.15
C ASN A 83 1.43 -20.80 7.94
N PHE A 84 0.46 -19.90 8.05
CA PHE A 84 0.18 -18.91 7.01
C PHE A 84 1.39 -18.01 6.75
N ILE A 85 2.07 -17.50 7.79
CA ILE A 85 3.29 -16.68 7.59
C ILE A 85 4.40 -17.46 6.89
N LYS A 86 4.52 -18.76 7.14
CA LYS A 86 5.55 -19.62 6.53
C LYS A 86 5.19 -20.16 5.15
N THR A 87 3.91 -20.23 4.80
CA THR A 87 3.47 -20.86 3.55
C THR A 87 2.80 -19.87 2.59
N GLY A 88 2.32 -18.75 3.11
CA GLY A 88 1.48 -17.76 2.41
C GLY A 88 0.07 -18.27 2.11
N LEU A 89 -0.31 -19.45 2.61
CA LEU A 89 -1.57 -20.12 2.27
C LEU A 89 -2.49 -20.19 3.49
N LEU A 90 -3.76 -19.88 3.27
CA LEU A 90 -4.83 -20.04 4.24
C LEU A 90 -5.54 -21.37 4.00
N GLY A 91 -5.95 -22.05 5.07
CA GLY A 91 -6.47 -23.43 4.98
C GLY A 91 -7.92 -23.53 4.52
N CYS A 92 -8.81 -22.65 4.99
CA CYS A 92 -10.24 -22.66 4.65
C CYS A 92 -10.81 -21.24 4.55
N ALA A 93 -12.08 -21.11 4.17
CA ALA A 93 -12.76 -19.82 4.05
C ALA A 93 -12.80 -19.06 5.39
N ASP A 94 -13.08 -19.75 6.49
CA ASP A 94 -13.19 -19.15 7.82
C ASP A 94 -11.84 -18.60 8.33
N CYS A 95 -10.72 -19.02 7.73
CA CYS A 95 -9.40 -18.46 8.05
C CYS A 95 -9.29 -16.98 7.67
N TYR A 96 -10.01 -16.52 6.64
CA TYR A 96 -9.99 -15.11 6.25
C TYR A 96 -10.63 -14.24 7.32
N ASP A 97 -11.76 -14.67 7.87
CA ASP A 97 -12.48 -13.93 8.92
C ASP A 97 -11.73 -13.98 10.26
N MET A 98 -11.19 -15.16 10.63
CA MET A 98 -10.50 -15.34 11.92
C MET A 98 -9.16 -14.60 12.00
N PHE A 99 -8.50 -14.41 10.85
CA PHE A 99 -7.21 -13.73 10.78
C PHE A 99 -7.30 -12.35 10.14
N GLU A 100 -8.51 -11.82 9.95
CA GLU A 100 -8.81 -10.55 9.27
C GLU A 100 -7.91 -9.41 9.78
N ASP A 101 -7.91 -9.16 11.09
CA ASP A 101 -7.12 -8.09 11.71
C ASP A 101 -5.63 -8.13 11.34
N LYS A 102 -5.08 -9.34 11.26
CA LYS A 102 -3.65 -9.54 10.96
C LYS A 102 -3.39 -9.45 9.47
N ILE A 103 -4.23 -10.09 8.65
CA ILE A 103 -4.15 -10.04 7.18
C ILE A 103 -4.27 -8.58 6.72
N ASP A 104 -5.18 -7.80 7.32
CA ASP A 104 -5.36 -6.39 7.04
C ASP A 104 -4.10 -5.57 7.29
N GLN A 105 -3.37 -5.83 8.39
CA GLN A 105 -2.11 -5.15 8.64
C GLN A 105 -1.05 -5.51 7.60
N VAL A 106 -0.96 -6.80 7.21
CA VAL A 106 -0.06 -7.21 6.12
C VAL A 106 -0.41 -6.45 4.84
N LEU A 107 -1.69 -6.46 4.44
CA LEU A 107 -2.19 -5.83 3.22
C LEU A 107 -1.96 -4.31 3.22
N LYS A 108 -2.21 -3.63 4.33
CA LYS A 108 -1.95 -2.18 4.46
C LYS A 108 -0.48 -1.86 4.28
N ASN A 109 0.42 -2.65 4.85
CA ASN A 109 1.85 -2.37 4.78
C ASN A 109 2.39 -2.53 3.35
N MET A 110 1.88 -3.49 2.57
CA MET A 110 2.38 -3.74 1.21
C MET A 110 1.68 -2.91 0.14
N GLN A 111 0.34 -2.80 0.22
CA GLN A 111 -0.47 -2.18 -0.83
C GLN A 111 -0.93 -0.77 -0.45
N GLY A 112 -0.70 -0.34 0.79
CA GLY A 112 -1.15 0.94 1.33
C GLY A 112 -2.65 0.99 1.71
N SER A 113 -3.45 0.03 1.23
CA SER A 113 -4.90 -0.04 1.48
C SER A 113 -5.41 -1.48 1.47
N ILE A 114 -6.41 -1.77 2.31
CA ILE A 114 -7.15 -3.05 2.29
C ILE A 114 -8.21 -3.13 1.19
N GLU A 115 -8.63 -1.98 0.66
CA GLU A 115 -9.70 -1.89 -0.32
C GLU A 115 -9.25 -1.17 -1.59
N HIS A 116 -9.46 -1.81 -2.74
CA HIS A 116 -9.30 -1.16 -4.02
C HIS A 116 -10.57 -0.39 -4.38
N VAL A 117 -10.57 0.93 -4.14
CA VAL A 117 -11.70 1.82 -4.45
C VAL A 117 -11.82 2.17 -5.94
N GLY A 118 -10.91 1.69 -6.79
CA GLY A 118 -10.89 1.99 -8.23
C GLY A 118 -10.60 3.45 -8.55
N ARG A 119 -10.69 3.80 -9.85
CA ARG A 119 -10.65 5.19 -10.29
C ARG A 119 -12.03 5.82 -10.07
N LYS A 120 -12.24 6.38 -8.89
CA LYS A 120 -13.43 7.22 -8.63
C LYS A 120 -13.23 8.61 -9.23
N PRO A 121 -14.19 9.14 -10.01
CA PRO A 121 -14.18 10.56 -10.34
C PRO A 121 -14.36 11.35 -9.04
N LEU A 122 -13.49 12.33 -8.79
CA LEU A 122 -13.41 13.14 -7.56
C LEU A 122 -14.73 13.84 -7.15
N ASN A 123 -15.73 13.86 -8.04
CA ASN A 123 -16.99 14.60 -7.86
C ASN A 123 -18.20 13.74 -7.47
N ILE A 124 -18.04 12.44 -7.18
CA ILE A 124 -19.16 11.57 -6.78
C ILE A 124 -19.26 11.39 -5.25
N GLU A 125 -18.14 11.40 -4.51
CA GLU A 125 -18.16 11.16 -3.06
C GLU A 125 -18.85 12.27 -2.25
N GLU A 126 -18.75 13.53 -2.69
CA GLU A 126 -19.52 14.63 -2.08
C GLU A 126 -21.03 14.48 -2.27
N LYS A 127 -21.48 13.73 -3.30
CA LYS A 127 -22.91 13.46 -3.51
C LYS A 127 -23.40 12.25 -2.74
N MET A 128 -22.55 11.24 -2.52
CA MET A 128 -22.96 10.00 -1.84
C MET A 128 -22.95 10.10 -0.31
N LYS A 129 -22.05 10.89 0.29
CA LYS A 129 -22.07 11.12 1.77
C LYS A 129 -23.33 11.84 2.25
N ASN A 130 -23.99 12.61 1.38
CA ASN A 130 -25.25 13.29 1.69
C ASN A 130 -26.50 12.42 1.51
N THR A 131 -26.35 11.14 1.13
CA THR A 131 -27.50 10.24 0.83
C THR A 131 -27.55 9.00 1.73
N GLY A 132 -26.78 8.99 2.83
CA GLY A 132 -26.69 7.86 3.78
C GLY A 132 -27.64 7.91 4.98
N GLU A 133 -28.36 9.00 5.19
CA GLU A 133 -29.36 9.15 6.27
C GLU A 133 -30.73 9.42 5.64
N ASN A 134 -31.41 8.38 5.15
CA ASN A 134 -32.87 8.31 5.04
C ASN A 134 -33.28 6.92 4.49
N LYS A 135 -33.06 5.88 5.29
CA LYS A 135 -33.85 4.64 5.17
C LYS A 135 -35.19 4.85 5.86
N ALA A 136 -36.14 5.44 5.17
CA ALA A 136 -37.57 5.17 5.35
C ALA A 136 -38.40 6.04 4.40
N ASN A 137 -39.39 5.40 3.79
CA ASN A 137 -40.60 5.98 3.20
C ASN A 137 -40.58 6.40 1.70
N VAL A 138 -41.07 5.44 0.90
CA VAL A 138 -42.23 5.59 0.00
C VAL A 138 -42.06 6.42 -1.29
N ASN A 139 -41.92 5.64 -2.36
CA ASN A 139 -42.81 5.60 -3.54
C ASN A 139 -43.16 6.91 -4.28
N SER A 140 -42.81 6.88 -5.58
CA SER A 140 -43.60 7.36 -6.72
C SER A 140 -43.59 8.85 -7.10
N GLN A 141 -43.41 9.03 -8.41
CA GLN A 141 -43.84 10.15 -9.28
C GLN A 141 -42.86 11.30 -9.53
N ASN A 142 -42.45 11.36 -10.80
CA ASN A 142 -42.04 12.51 -11.60
C ASN A 142 -42.45 13.89 -11.06
N SER A 143 -41.50 14.84 -11.10
CA SER A 143 -41.78 16.19 -11.57
C SER A 143 -40.49 16.90 -11.99
N LYS A 144 -40.48 17.33 -13.26
CA LYS A 144 -39.61 18.38 -13.81
C LYS A 144 -39.62 19.61 -12.90
N ALA A 145 -38.45 20.19 -12.63
CA ALA A 145 -38.32 21.60 -12.27
C ALA A 145 -36.89 22.06 -12.54
N GLU A 146 -36.74 22.94 -13.53
CA GLU A 146 -35.64 23.90 -13.64
C GLU A 146 -35.42 24.58 -12.29
N LYS A 147 -34.16 24.78 -11.90
CA LYS A 147 -33.81 25.83 -10.93
C LYS A 147 -32.34 26.21 -11.02
N ASP A 148 -32.15 27.44 -11.48
CA ASP A 148 -30.96 28.27 -11.36
C ASP A 148 -30.15 27.98 -10.10
N LYS A 149 -28.85 27.75 -10.26
CA LYS A 149 -27.91 27.81 -9.15
C LYS A 149 -26.83 28.82 -9.50
N LYS A 150 -26.96 30.02 -8.93
CA LYS A 150 -25.86 30.98 -8.78
C LYS A 150 -24.67 30.21 -8.21
N VAL A 151 -23.63 30.02 -9.01
CA VAL A 151 -22.35 29.47 -8.55
C VAL A 151 -21.76 30.52 -7.61
N SER A 152 -21.49 30.13 -6.36
CA SER A 152 -20.83 31.01 -5.39
C SER A 152 -19.45 31.41 -5.93
N GLN A 153 -19.07 32.68 -5.79
CA GLN A 153 -17.72 33.13 -6.17
C GLN A 153 -16.61 32.38 -5.40
N ASP A 154 -16.96 31.82 -4.23
CA ASP A 154 -16.09 30.96 -3.44
C ASP A 154 -15.84 29.59 -4.09
N ASP A 155 -16.85 28.99 -4.74
CA ASP A 155 -16.72 27.72 -5.47
C ASP A 155 -15.80 27.91 -6.70
N GLU A 156 -15.92 29.07 -7.37
CA GLU A 156 -15.06 29.42 -8.50
C GLU A 156 -13.60 29.57 -8.06
N LEU A 157 -13.37 30.22 -6.91
CA LEU A 157 -12.03 30.39 -6.33
C LEU A 157 -11.40 29.05 -5.98
N GLU A 158 -12.18 28.16 -5.34
CA GLU A 158 -11.71 26.82 -4.97
C GLU A 158 -11.35 25.99 -6.21
N SER A 159 -12.18 26.08 -7.26
CA SER A 159 -11.92 25.38 -8.53
C SER A 159 -10.61 25.86 -9.20
N LEU A 160 -10.31 27.16 -9.13
CA LEU A 160 -9.10 27.74 -9.71
C LEU A 160 -7.85 27.35 -8.90
N LYS A 161 -7.94 27.29 -7.57
CA LYS A 161 -6.85 26.80 -6.71
C LYS A 161 -6.48 25.35 -7.01
N ARG A 162 -7.48 24.49 -7.22
CA ARG A 162 -7.25 23.09 -7.66
C ARG A 162 -6.56 23.03 -9.03
N LYS A 163 -7.03 23.82 -10.01
CA LYS A 163 -6.42 23.90 -11.36
C LYS A 163 -4.98 24.41 -11.34
N LEU A 164 -4.66 25.35 -10.45
CA LEU A 164 -3.30 25.85 -10.28
C LEU A 164 -2.33 24.74 -9.85
N ASN A 165 -2.70 23.95 -8.84
CA ASN A 165 -1.87 22.84 -8.36
C ASN A 165 -1.62 21.79 -9.42
N VAL A 166 -2.64 21.43 -10.21
CA VAL A 166 -2.50 20.49 -11.34
C VAL A 166 -1.53 21.03 -12.38
N ALA A 167 -1.64 22.31 -12.76
CA ALA A 167 -0.74 22.92 -13.74
C ALA A 167 0.72 22.97 -13.25
N ILE A 168 0.95 23.12 -11.95
CA ILE A 168 2.30 23.06 -11.35
C ILE A 168 2.85 21.64 -11.38
N GLN A 169 2.04 20.63 -11.02
CA GLN A 169 2.46 19.22 -11.06
C GLN A 169 2.79 18.73 -12.46
N GLU A 170 2.10 19.26 -13.47
CA GLU A 170 2.33 18.94 -14.88
C GLU A 170 3.36 19.86 -15.55
N GLU A 171 4.06 20.70 -14.79
CA GLU A 171 5.08 21.64 -15.29
C GLU A 171 4.59 22.63 -16.36
N ARG A 172 3.27 22.89 -16.39
CA ARG A 172 2.63 23.85 -17.31
C ARG A 172 2.67 25.27 -16.74
N TYR A 173 3.87 25.83 -16.66
CA TYR A 173 4.12 27.10 -15.96
C TYR A 173 3.40 28.31 -16.56
N GLU A 174 3.19 28.35 -17.89
CA GLU A 174 2.44 29.45 -18.53
C GLU A 174 0.95 29.45 -18.12
N ASP A 175 0.35 28.27 -18.04
CA ASP A 175 -1.04 28.11 -17.61
C ASP A 175 -1.17 28.43 -16.12
N ALA A 176 -0.22 27.96 -15.31
CA ALA A 176 -0.16 28.26 -13.88
C ALA A 176 -0.10 29.78 -13.61
N ALA A 177 0.70 30.53 -14.39
CA ALA A 177 0.78 31.98 -14.28
C ALA A 177 -0.58 32.66 -14.58
N LYS A 178 -1.24 32.26 -15.66
CA LYS A 178 -2.58 32.78 -16.04
C LYS A 178 -3.63 32.47 -14.97
N ILE A 179 -3.60 31.27 -14.37
CA ILE A 179 -4.54 30.86 -13.33
C ILE A 179 -4.28 31.66 -12.04
N ARG A 180 -3.02 31.85 -11.65
CA ARG A 180 -2.62 32.63 -10.48
C ARG A 180 -3.12 34.08 -10.58
N ASP A 181 -2.99 34.70 -11.75
CA ASP A 181 -3.41 36.09 -11.94
C ASP A 181 -4.94 36.21 -11.87
N LYS A 182 -5.69 35.24 -12.41
CA LYS A 182 -7.15 35.15 -12.26
C LYS A 182 -7.61 34.99 -10.80
N ILE A 183 -6.92 34.16 -10.01
CA ILE A 183 -7.20 34.00 -8.59
C ILE A 183 -7.05 35.35 -7.87
N LYS A 184 -5.95 36.06 -8.13
CA LYS A 184 -5.71 37.39 -7.54
C LYS A 184 -6.78 38.41 -7.92
N ASP A 185 -7.26 38.38 -9.16
CA ASP A 185 -8.31 39.30 -9.61
C ASP A 185 -9.66 39.03 -8.93
N ILE A 186 -9.99 37.76 -8.68
CA ILE A 186 -11.20 37.38 -7.94
C ILE A 186 -11.07 37.72 -6.46
N GLU A 187 -9.92 37.43 -5.83
CA GLU A 187 -9.67 37.79 -4.43
C GLU A 187 -9.74 39.32 -4.22
N LYS A 188 -9.23 40.12 -5.17
CA LYS A 188 -9.37 41.58 -5.14
C LYS A 188 -10.81 42.07 -5.29
N LYS A 189 -11.64 41.37 -6.07
CA LYS A 189 -13.06 41.71 -6.23
C LYS A 189 -13.87 41.36 -4.98
N ASN A 190 -13.52 40.27 -4.29
CA ASN A 190 -14.18 39.86 -3.05
C ASN A 190 -13.75 40.72 -1.84
N ALA A 191 -12.57 41.35 -1.90
CA ALA A 191 -12.05 42.23 -0.86
C ALA A 191 -12.56 43.69 -0.95
N LYS A 192 -13.41 44.03 -1.92
CA LYS A 192 -13.85 45.40 -2.21
C LYS A 192 -15.36 45.53 -2.06
#